data_AF-A0A3P6T4G1-F1
#
_entry.id   AF-A0A3P6T4G1-F1
#
_cell.length_a   1.000
_cell.length_b   1.000
_cell.length_c   1.000
_cell.angle_alpha   90.00
_cell.angle_beta   90.00
_cell.angle_gamma   90.00
#
_symmetry.space_group_name_H-M   'P 1'
#
loop_
_entity.id
_entity.type
_entity.pdbx_description
1 polymer ?
#
loop_
_entity_poly.entity_id
_entity_poly.type
_entity_poly.pdbx_seq_one_letter_code
_entity_poly.pdbx_strand_id
1 'polypeptide(L)'
;MASALQCLSNVPELTEYFLSNRYIADINERNPLGTHGELARAYGDLLHSMWSGENSSVMPRKVKVFHIFFPFLVYRLEVMLIAFVMLPSQPFMTIGQFAPRFSGYAQQDSQELLAYVLDGLHEDLNRIKVKPYVPDDEALERLEEHEQAEKSWLAYKARNDSIIVDLVHGQLKSTLVCPVCAKVSIKFDPFCFLSLPLPPKEKVRQIVTLIFNTKRRWAKVNFGS
;
A
#
# COMPACT_ATOMS: atom_id res chain seq x y z
N MET A 1 8.14 -4.91 2.81
CA MET A 1 7.56 -5.43 1.54
C MET A 1 6.90 -6.79 1.68
N ALA A 2 7.63 -7.83 2.09
CA ALA A 2 7.05 -9.18 2.24
C ALA A 2 5.84 -9.18 3.18
N SER A 3 5.90 -8.44 4.30
CA SER A 3 4.78 -8.27 5.22
C SER A 3 3.49 -7.78 4.54
N ALA A 4 3.55 -6.71 3.75
CA ALA A 4 2.39 -6.16 3.05
C ALA A 4 1.77 -7.15 2.06
N LEU A 5 2.60 -7.84 1.26
CA LEU A 5 2.12 -8.83 0.29
C LEU A 5 1.52 -10.06 0.98
N GLN A 6 2.10 -10.50 2.10
CA GLN A 6 1.55 -11.58 2.91
C GLN A 6 0.20 -11.20 3.49
N CYS A 7 0.04 -9.99 4.03
CA CYS A 7 -1.25 -9.50 4.50
C CYS A 7 -2.31 -9.51 3.39
N LEU A 8 -1.99 -8.97 2.21
CA LEU A 8 -2.91 -8.98 1.06
C LEU A 8 -3.27 -10.40 0.60
N SER A 9 -2.29 -11.31 0.57
CA SER A 9 -2.53 -12.72 0.15
C SER A 9 -3.44 -13.50 1.08
N ASN A 10 -3.66 -13.00 2.30
CA ASN A 10 -4.55 -13.59 3.29
C ASN A 10 -5.92 -12.89 3.35
N VAL A 11 -6.25 -12.03 2.38
CA VAL A 11 -7.61 -11.51 2.17
C VAL A 11 -8.35 -12.53 1.30
N PRO A 12 -9.27 -13.37 1.84
CA PRO A 12 -9.80 -14.52 1.13
C PRO A 12 -10.49 -14.18 -0.18
N GLU A 13 -11.31 -13.13 -0.19
CA GLU A 13 -12.09 -12.69 -1.34
C GLU A 13 -11.19 -12.19 -2.48
N LEU A 14 -10.12 -11.46 -2.13
CA LEU A 14 -9.13 -10.98 -3.08
C LEU A 14 -8.33 -12.16 -3.65
N THR A 15 -7.85 -13.05 -2.78
CA THR A 15 -7.06 -14.21 -3.19
C THR A 15 -7.86 -15.14 -4.09
N GLU A 16 -9.12 -15.45 -3.74
CA GLU A 16 -9.99 -16.28 -4.58
C GLU A 16 -10.22 -15.64 -5.96
N TYR A 17 -10.40 -14.32 -6.01
CA TYR A 17 -10.57 -13.58 -7.27
C TYR A 17 -9.35 -13.70 -8.20
N PHE A 18 -8.14 -13.70 -7.67
CA PHE A 18 -6.92 -13.95 -8.46
C PHE A 18 -6.72 -15.42 -8.82
N LEU A 19 -6.91 -16.35 -7.86
CA LEU A 19 -6.72 -17.79 -8.10
C LEU A 19 -7.73 -18.37 -9.09
N SER A 20 -8.95 -17.83 -9.13
CA SER A 20 -9.98 -18.18 -10.12
C SER A 20 -9.77 -17.51 -11.48
N ASN A 21 -8.71 -16.71 -11.65
CA ASN A 21 -8.40 -15.95 -12.86
C ASN A 21 -9.50 -14.95 -13.29
N ARG A 22 -10.46 -14.61 -12.40
CA ARG A 22 -11.52 -13.62 -12.68
C ARG A 22 -10.94 -12.23 -13.00
N TYR A 23 -9.80 -11.89 -12.40
CA TYR A 23 -9.11 -10.63 -12.61
C TYR A 23 -8.76 -10.32 -14.07
N ILE A 24 -8.56 -11.34 -14.90
CA ILE A 24 -8.16 -11.16 -16.31
C ILE A 24 -9.20 -10.36 -17.09
N ALA A 25 -10.49 -10.56 -16.81
CA ALA A 25 -11.58 -9.85 -17.49
C ALA A 25 -11.65 -8.37 -17.11
N ASP A 26 -11.20 -8.03 -15.90
CA ASP A 26 -11.29 -6.66 -15.36
C ASP A 26 -10.05 -5.81 -15.72
N ILE A 27 -8.96 -6.42 -16.22
CA ILE A 27 -7.72 -5.72 -16.60
C ILE A 27 -8.02 -4.52 -17.52
N ASN A 28 -7.43 -3.38 -17.18
CA ASN A 28 -7.56 -2.12 -17.89
C ASN A 28 -6.20 -1.65 -18.41
N GLU A 29 -5.85 -2.12 -19.61
CA GLU A 29 -4.57 -1.76 -20.26
C GLU A 29 -4.51 -0.30 -20.72
N ARG A 30 -5.66 0.37 -20.83
CA ARG A 30 -5.74 1.73 -21.41
C ARG A 30 -5.75 2.83 -20.35
N ASN A 31 -5.85 2.47 -19.08
CA ASN A 31 -5.92 3.44 -18.00
C ASN A 31 -4.58 4.16 -17.84
N PRO A 32 -4.50 5.49 -18.10
CA PRO A 32 -3.25 6.23 -17.95
C PRO A 32 -2.77 6.34 -16.49
N LEU A 33 -3.63 6.02 -15.52
CA LEU A 33 -3.30 6.01 -14.09
C LEU A 33 -2.86 4.63 -13.59
N GLY A 34 -3.02 3.58 -14.41
CA GLY A 34 -2.61 2.22 -14.09
C GLY A 34 -1.22 1.89 -14.62
N THR A 35 -0.89 0.60 -14.57
CA THR A 35 0.37 0.02 -15.06
C THR A 35 0.13 -0.86 -16.28
N HIS A 36 -0.90 -0.55 -17.07
CA HIS A 36 -1.32 -1.33 -18.23
C HIS A 36 -1.66 -2.81 -17.90
N GLY A 37 -2.10 -3.09 -16.67
CA GLY A 37 -2.44 -4.44 -16.23
C GLY A 37 -1.24 -5.31 -15.85
N GLU A 38 -0.02 -4.79 -15.91
CA GLU A 38 1.19 -5.56 -15.57
C GLU A 38 1.26 -5.89 -14.08
N LEU A 39 0.80 -5.01 -13.18
CA LEU A 39 0.87 -5.22 -11.74
C LEU A 39 -0.15 -6.27 -11.31
N ALA A 40 -1.36 -6.18 -11.86
CA ALA A 40 -2.39 -7.20 -11.63
C ALA A 40 -1.91 -8.60 -12.06
N ARG A 41 -1.27 -8.72 -13.23
CA ARG A 41 -0.71 -10.00 -13.70
C ARG A 41 0.43 -10.49 -12.81
N ALA A 42 1.38 -9.63 -12.48
CA ALA A 42 2.51 -9.99 -11.63
C ALA A 42 2.07 -10.43 -10.22
N TYR A 43 1.04 -9.78 -9.68
CA TYR A 43 0.44 -10.16 -8.40
C TYR A 43 -0.33 -11.49 -8.50
N GLY A 44 -1.09 -11.71 -9.57
CA GLY A 44 -1.76 -13.00 -9.84
C GLY A 44 -0.77 -14.16 -9.92
N ASP A 45 0.32 -14.01 -10.68
CA ASP A 45 1.40 -15.00 -10.77
C ASP A 45 2.03 -15.31 -9.40
N LEU A 46 2.20 -14.28 -8.57
CA LEU A 46 2.71 -14.43 -7.21
C LEU A 46 1.74 -15.24 -6.35
N LEU A 47 0.44 -14.96 -6.38
CA LEU A 47 -0.55 -15.68 -5.61
C LEU A 47 -0.65 -17.15 -6.03
N HIS A 48 -0.66 -17.44 -7.33
CA HIS A 48 -0.62 -18.81 -7.85
C HIS A 48 0.64 -19.56 -7.36
N SER A 49 1.78 -18.89 -7.34
CA SER A 49 3.04 -19.49 -6.84
C SER A 49 3.02 -19.72 -5.32
N MET A 50 2.42 -18.81 -4.55
CA MET A 50 2.34 -18.90 -3.08
C MET A 50 1.35 -19.98 -2.63
N TRP A 51 0.22 -20.12 -3.33
CA TRP A 51 -0.87 -21.01 -2.95
C TRP A 51 -0.87 -22.34 -3.72
N SER A 52 0.13 -22.63 -4.55
CA SER A 52 0.27 -23.94 -5.22
C SER A 52 0.57 -25.09 -4.26
N GLY A 53 1.08 -24.80 -3.06
CA GLY A 53 1.52 -25.80 -2.08
C GLY A 53 2.86 -26.46 -2.39
N GLU A 54 3.48 -26.14 -3.53
CA GLU A 54 4.75 -26.73 -3.99
C GLU A 54 5.98 -26.05 -3.38
N ASN A 55 5.84 -24.78 -2.97
CA ASN A 55 6.94 -23.96 -2.49
C ASN A 55 6.76 -23.61 -1.00
N SER A 56 7.78 -23.90 -0.19
CA SER A 56 7.82 -23.45 1.21
C SER A 56 8.13 -21.96 1.36
N SER A 57 8.67 -21.33 0.30
CA SER A 57 8.95 -19.90 0.23
C SER A 57 8.94 -19.43 -1.22
N VAL A 58 8.29 -18.29 -1.48
CA VAL A 58 8.24 -17.67 -2.81
C VAL A 58 8.78 -16.26 -2.71
N MET A 59 9.86 -16.00 -3.45
CA MET A 59 10.39 -14.65 -3.61
C MET A 59 9.54 -13.91 -4.66
N PRO A 60 8.98 -12.73 -4.34
CA PRO A 60 8.13 -11.98 -5.27
C PRO A 60 8.96 -11.27 -6.34
N ARG A 61 9.66 -12.04 -7.18
CA ARG A 61 10.64 -11.54 -8.17
C ARG A 61 9.99 -10.60 -9.18
N LYS A 62 8.82 -10.95 -9.73
CA LYS A 62 8.08 -10.11 -10.71
C LYS A 62 7.43 -8.87 -10.11
N VAL A 63 7.28 -8.83 -8.80
CA VAL A 63 6.79 -7.65 -8.07
C VAL A 63 7.99 -6.81 -7.58
N LYS A 64 9.20 -7.38 -7.62
CA LYS A 64 10.42 -6.86 -7.02
C LYS A 64 11.65 -7.21 -7.86
N VAL A 65 11.74 -6.76 -9.10
CA VAL A 65 12.95 -6.84 -9.92
C VAL A 65 13.89 -5.67 -9.63
N PHE A 66 14.80 -5.85 -8.68
CA PHE A 66 15.91 -4.92 -8.48
C PHE A 66 16.70 -4.77 -9.78
N HIS A 67 16.87 -3.54 -10.26
CA HIS A 67 17.91 -3.27 -11.24
C HIS A 67 19.25 -3.43 -10.50
N ILE A 68 19.88 -4.60 -10.62
CA ILE A 68 21.30 -4.70 -10.34
C ILE A 68 22.00 -3.98 -11.49
N PHE A 69 22.06 -2.64 -11.41
CA PHE A 69 23.18 -1.95 -12.01
C PHE A 69 24.38 -2.39 -11.18
N PHE A 70 25.26 -3.21 -11.75
CA PHE A 70 26.62 -3.38 -11.28
C PHE A 70 27.45 -2.25 -11.90
N PRO A 71 27.56 -1.03 -11.33
CA PRO A 71 28.76 -0.25 -11.56
C PRO A 71 29.82 -0.87 -10.63
N PHE A 72 30.99 -1.21 -11.17
CA PHE A 72 32.15 -1.81 -10.47
C PHE A 72 32.09 -3.32 -10.24
N LEU A 73 32.52 -4.11 -11.23
CA LEU A 73 33.76 -4.89 -11.14
C LEU A 73 34.07 -5.58 -12.49
N VAL A 74 34.55 -4.81 -13.48
CA VAL A 74 35.37 -5.41 -14.54
C VAL A 74 36.80 -5.33 -14.02
N TYR A 75 37.31 -6.37 -13.36
CA TYR A 75 38.73 -6.74 -13.27
C TYR A 75 38.90 -7.97 -12.37
N ARG A 76 38.56 -9.15 -12.87
CA ARG A 76 39.40 -10.35 -12.70
C ARG A 76 38.83 -11.50 -13.54
N LEU A 77 39.73 -12.11 -14.32
CA LEU A 77 39.50 -13.33 -15.07
C LEU A 77 39.08 -14.48 -14.14
N GLU A 78 38.36 -15.43 -14.74
CA GLU A 78 38.03 -16.77 -14.25
C GLU A 78 36.85 -16.91 -13.27
N VAL A 79 35.62 -16.68 -13.74
CA VAL A 79 34.49 -17.63 -13.55
C VAL A 79 33.47 -17.44 -14.68
N MET A 80 33.75 -18.01 -15.85
CA MET A 80 32.85 -17.93 -17.01
C MET A 80 32.01 -19.21 -17.11
N LEU A 81 31.06 -19.45 -16.19
CA LEU A 81 30.08 -20.54 -16.39
C LEU A 81 28.70 -20.40 -15.73
N ILE A 82 28.29 -19.22 -15.24
CA ILE A 82 26.89 -19.00 -14.77
C ILE A 82 26.38 -17.62 -15.22
N ALA A 83 26.62 -17.25 -16.47
CA ALA A 83 26.15 -15.99 -17.05
C ALA A 83 25.66 -16.17 -18.49
N PHE A 84 24.91 -17.25 -18.75
CA PHE A 84 24.22 -17.43 -20.02
C PHE A 84 22.80 -17.91 -19.76
N VAL A 85 21.86 -17.28 -20.45
CA VAL A 85 20.39 -17.44 -20.39
C VAL A 85 19.70 -16.61 -19.30
N MET A 86 19.60 -15.31 -19.55
CA MET A 86 18.34 -14.57 -19.48
C MET A 86 18.55 -13.20 -20.16
N LEU A 87 18.48 -13.20 -21.49
CA LEU A 87 18.15 -11.98 -22.23
C LEU A 87 16.65 -11.73 -21.98
N PRO A 88 16.23 -10.64 -21.31
CA PRO A 88 14.82 -10.38 -21.10
C PRO A 88 14.26 -9.80 -22.39
N SER A 89 13.72 -10.65 -23.25
CA SER A 89 12.89 -10.24 -24.40
C SER A 89 11.46 -9.87 -23.99
N GLN A 90 11.20 -9.66 -22.71
CA GLN A 90 9.90 -9.24 -22.16
C GLN A 90 10.14 -8.14 -21.12
N PRO A 91 9.40 -7.01 -21.14
CA PRO A 91 9.48 -6.02 -20.08
C PRO A 91 8.96 -6.67 -18.79
N PHE A 92 9.87 -7.03 -17.89
CA PHE A 92 9.50 -7.47 -16.56
C PHE A 92 9.21 -6.22 -15.73
N MET A 93 7.98 -6.13 -15.22
CA MET A 93 7.60 -5.07 -14.29
C MET A 93 8.47 -5.11 -13.02
N THR A 94 8.90 -3.94 -12.59
CA THR A 94 9.36 -3.72 -11.21
C THR A 94 8.45 -2.70 -10.55
N ILE A 95 8.00 -2.91 -9.30
CA ILE A 95 7.47 -1.80 -8.47
C ILE A 95 8.43 -0.59 -8.49
N GLY A 96 9.75 -0.82 -8.54
CA GLY A 96 10.79 0.18 -8.70
C GLY A 96 10.84 0.92 -10.04
N GLN A 97 10.22 0.43 -11.12
CA GLN A 97 10.13 1.16 -12.40
C GLN A 97 9.07 2.26 -12.31
N PHE A 98 7.93 1.95 -11.70
CA PHE A 98 6.81 2.88 -11.55
C PHE A 98 6.90 3.72 -10.26
N ALA A 99 7.55 3.20 -9.22
CA ALA A 99 7.86 3.90 -7.98
C ALA A 99 9.34 3.75 -7.62
N PRO A 100 10.22 4.60 -8.17
CA PRO A 100 11.68 4.54 -7.98
C PRO A 100 12.13 4.51 -6.51
N ARG A 101 11.31 5.04 -5.59
CA ARG A 101 11.58 5.03 -4.16
C ARG A 101 11.71 3.63 -3.54
N PHE A 102 11.11 2.62 -4.17
CA PHE A 102 11.20 1.22 -3.72
C PHE A 102 12.33 0.43 -4.41
N SER A 103 13.14 1.06 -5.26
CA SER A 103 14.21 0.39 -6.02
C SER A 103 15.50 0.15 -5.21
N GLY A 104 15.64 0.81 -4.05
CA GLY A 104 16.84 0.75 -3.21
C GLY A 104 16.85 -0.37 -2.17
N TYR A 105 18.02 -0.61 -1.57
CA TYR A 105 18.21 -1.56 -0.46
C TYR A 105 17.87 -0.99 0.93
N ALA A 106 17.46 0.29 0.99
CA ALA A 106 17.06 0.93 2.23
C ALA A 106 15.82 0.27 2.83
N GLN A 107 15.68 0.37 4.15
CA GLN A 107 14.43 -0.01 4.82
C GLN A 107 13.29 0.86 4.29
N GLN A 108 12.19 0.21 3.91
CA GLN A 108 11.01 0.86 3.35
C GLN A 108 9.83 0.64 4.28
N ASP A 109 8.97 1.65 4.36
CA ASP A 109 7.70 1.54 5.09
C ASP A 109 6.77 0.54 4.38
N SER A 110 6.28 -0.45 5.12
CA SER A 110 5.33 -1.43 4.58
C SER A 110 3.96 -0.83 4.30
N GLN A 111 3.53 0.19 5.04
CA GLN A 111 2.26 0.87 4.81
C GLN A 111 2.29 1.59 3.46
N GLU A 112 3.40 2.24 3.16
CA GLU A 112 3.55 2.97 1.91
C GLU A 112 3.55 2.05 0.69
N LEU A 113 4.23 0.90 0.79
CA LEU A 113 4.15 -0.12 -0.26
C LEU A 113 2.73 -0.66 -0.39
N LEU A 114 2.03 -0.91 0.72
CA LEU A 114 0.67 -1.43 0.71
C LEU A 114 -0.28 -0.45 -0.01
N ALA A 115 -0.18 0.83 0.31
CA ALA A 115 -0.94 1.89 -0.35
C ALA A 115 -0.67 1.90 -1.86
N TYR A 116 0.60 1.82 -2.26
CA TYR A 116 1.00 1.79 -3.67
C TYR A 116 0.45 0.57 -4.41
N VAL A 117 0.54 -0.62 -3.81
CA VAL A 117 0.04 -1.86 -4.41
C VAL A 117 -1.48 -1.82 -4.53
N LEU A 118 -2.19 -1.35 -3.50
CA LEU A 118 -3.66 -1.24 -3.54
C LEU A 118 -4.12 -0.27 -4.63
N ASP A 119 -3.48 0.90 -4.73
CA ASP A 119 -3.78 1.89 -5.76
C ASP A 119 -3.48 1.37 -7.17
N GLY A 120 -2.30 0.77 -7.38
CA GLY A 120 -1.94 0.20 -8.66
C GLY A 120 -2.85 -0.97 -9.09
N LEU A 121 -3.22 -1.86 -8.16
CA LEU A 121 -4.17 -2.94 -8.42
C LEU A 121 -5.58 -2.39 -8.70
N HIS A 122 -5.99 -1.35 -7.98
CA HIS A 122 -7.26 -0.67 -8.22
C HIS A 122 -7.31 -0.12 -9.64
N GLU A 123 -6.29 0.63 -10.06
CA GLU A 123 -6.24 1.26 -11.37
C GLU A 123 -6.10 0.25 -12.52
N ASP A 124 -5.31 -0.82 -12.33
CA ASP A 124 -5.20 -1.93 -13.28
C ASP A 124 -6.50 -2.72 -13.44
N LEU A 125 -7.31 -2.85 -12.38
CA LEU A 125 -8.55 -3.63 -12.36
C LEU A 125 -9.80 -2.74 -12.38
N ASN A 126 -9.65 -1.47 -12.74
CA ASN A 126 -10.78 -0.56 -12.81
C ASN A 126 -11.67 -0.93 -14.01
N ARG A 127 -12.90 -1.35 -13.71
CA ARG A 127 -13.97 -1.69 -14.65
C ARG A 127 -14.39 -0.46 -15.46
N ILE A 128 -14.25 0.75 -14.91
CA ILE A 128 -14.47 2.01 -15.62
C ILE A 128 -13.28 2.30 -16.54
N LYS A 129 -13.48 2.11 -17.85
CA LYS A 129 -12.40 2.29 -18.86
C LYS A 129 -12.13 3.75 -19.21
N VAL A 130 -13.16 4.59 -19.20
CA VAL A 130 -13.05 6.03 -19.44
C VAL A 130 -13.64 6.75 -18.24
N LYS A 131 -12.79 7.42 -17.46
CA LYS A 131 -13.22 8.12 -16.25
C LYS A 131 -14.02 9.37 -16.66
N PRO A 132 -15.33 9.46 -16.37
CA PRO A 132 -16.10 10.65 -16.67
C PRO A 132 -15.63 11.84 -15.81
N TYR A 133 -15.74 13.05 -16.36
CA TYR A 133 -15.63 14.25 -15.56
C TYR A 133 -16.87 14.35 -14.67
N VAL A 134 -16.65 14.47 -13.36
CA VAL A 134 -17.71 14.71 -12.38
C VAL A 134 -17.54 16.15 -11.91
N PRO A 135 -18.49 17.06 -12.24
CA PRO A 135 -18.43 18.43 -11.77
C PRO A 135 -18.65 18.50 -10.25
N ASP A 136 -18.08 19.53 -9.63
CA ASP A 136 -18.41 19.87 -8.25
C ASP A 136 -19.86 20.36 -8.20
N ASP A 137 -20.72 19.64 -7.49
CA ASP A 137 -22.12 19.98 -7.33
C ASP A 137 -22.32 20.76 -6.02
N GLU A 138 -22.33 22.10 -6.12
CA GLU A 138 -22.60 22.99 -4.99
C GLU A 138 -23.98 22.76 -4.35
N ALA A 139 -24.92 22.11 -5.05
CA ALA A 139 -26.22 21.77 -4.46
C ALA A 139 -26.10 20.66 -3.42
N LEU A 140 -25.01 19.88 -3.40
CA LEU A 140 -24.75 18.86 -2.39
C LEU A 140 -24.75 19.46 -0.98
N GLU A 141 -24.17 20.65 -0.79
CA GLU A 141 -24.09 21.30 0.54
C GLU A 141 -25.47 21.63 1.14
N ARG A 142 -26.54 21.59 0.34
CA ARG A 142 -27.92 21.90 0.79
C ARG A 142 -28.74 20.67 1.16
N LEU A 143 -28.22 19.46 0.92
CA LEU A 143 -28.93 18.20 1.17
C LEU A 143 -28.73 17.72 2.60
N GLU A 144 -29.50 16.73 3.02
CA GLU A 144 -29.27 16.04 4.28
C GLU A 144 -27.97 15.22 4.26
N GLU A 145 -27.32 15.03 5.41
CA GLU A 145 -25.98 14.42 5.48
C GLU A 145 -25.92 13.00 4.86
N HIS A 146 -26.98 12.21 5.04
CA HIS A 146 -27.08 10.88 4.45
C HIS A 146 -27.11 10.95 2.91
N GLU A 147 -27.88 11.87 2.34
CA GLU A 147 -27.97 12.05 0.89
C GLU A 147 -26.65 12.59 0.32
N GLN A 148 -25.96 13.46 1.05
CA GLN A 148 -24.62 13.93 0.68
C GLN A 148 -23.62 12.78 0.62
N ALA A 149 -23.62 11.91 1.62
CA ALA A 149 -22.73 10.74 1.68
C ALA A 149 -22.98 9.80 0.50
N GLU A 150 -24.26 9.45 0.26
CA GLU A 150 -24.68 8.55 -0.81
C GLU A 150 -24.32 9.13 -2.20
N LYS A 151 -24.65 10.39 -2.48
CA LYS A 151 -24.30 11.03 -3.76
C LYS A 151 -22.79 11.13 -3.96
N SER A 152 -22.04 11.44 -2.92
CA SER A 152 -20.57 11.49 -2.98
C SER A 152 -19.97 10.11 -3.25
N TRP A 153 -20.56 9.06 -2.67
CA TRP A 153 -20.12 7.68 -2.92
C TRP A 153 -20.46 7.20 -4.33
N LEU A 154 -21.65 7.53 -4.84
CA LEU A 154 -22.05 7.23 -6.22
C LEU A 154 -21.16 7.96 -7.23
N ALA A 155 -20.85 9.23 -6.98
CA ALA A 155 -19.90 10.01 -7.78
C ALA A 155 -18.49 9.39 -7.78
N TYR A 156 -18.04 8.88 -6.61
CA TYR A 156 -16.78 8.16 -6.49
C TYR A 156 -16.79 6.85 -7.30
N LYS A 157 -17.84 6.02 -7.14
CA LYS A 157 -18.01 4.75 -7.86
C LYS A 157 -18.17 4.90 -9.37
N ALA A 158 -18.71 6.03 -9.84
CA ALA A 158 -18.82 6.32 -11.27
C ALA A 158 -17.45 6.43 -11.97
N ARG A 159 -16.37 6.65 -11.21
CA ARG A 159 -14.98 6.73 -11.72
C ARG A 159 -14.12 5.54 -11.29
N ASN A 160 -14.48 4.89 -10.18
CA ASN A 160 -13.67 3.90 -9.51
C ASN A 160 -14.53 2.67 -9.17
N ASP A 161 -14.43 1.64 -9.99
CA ASP A 161 -15.14 0.37 -9.79
C ASP A 161 -14.16 -0.79 -9.98
N SER A 162 -13.81 -1.49 -8.91
CA SER A 162 -12.88 -2.62 -8.95
C SER A 162 -13.06 -3.47 -7.69
N ILE A 163 -12.50 -4.67 -7.69
CA ILE A 163 -12.47 -5.53 -6.50
C ILE A 163 -11.82 -4.86 -5.27
N ILE A 164 -10.87 -3.94 -5.49
CA ILE A 164 -10.23 -3.19 -4.39
C ILE A 164 -11.21 -2.20 -3.76
N VAL A 165 -12.02 -1.53 -4.57
CA VAL A 165 -13.08 -0.65 -4.05
C VAL A 165 -14.10 -1.47 -3.27
N ASP A 166 -14.48 -2.63 -3.80
CA ASP A 166 -15.49 -3.49 -3.22
C ASP A 166 -15.08 -4.03 -1.83
N LEU A 167 -13.78 -4.31 -1.63
CA LEU A 167 -13.29 -4.95 -0.40
C LEU A 167 -12.69 -3.99 0.62
N VAL A 168 -11.98 -2.96 0.17
CA VAL A 168 -11.09 -2.18 1.05
C VAL A 168 -11.48 -0.72 1.17
N HIS A 169 -12.32 -0.20 0.26
CA HIS A 169 -12.69 1.21 0.31
C HIS A 169 -13.87 1.46 1.23
N GLY A 170 -13.73 2.50 2.05
CA GLY A 170 -14.82 3.09 2.83
C GLY A 170 -14.93 4.58 2.56
N GLN A 171 -15.78 5.25 3.34
CA GLN A 171 -16.01 6.70 3.25
C GLN A 171 -15.86 7.35 4.63
N LEU A 172 -15.14 8.47 4.69
CA LEU A 172 -14.97 9.32 5.88
C LEU A 172 -15.77 10.60 5.72
N LYS A 173 -16.35 11.08 6.83
CA LYS A 173 -16.94 12.42 6.93
C LYS A 173 -15.90 13.39 7.47
N SER A 174 -15.44 14.29 6.61
CA SER A 174 -14.53 15.39 6.95
C SER A 174 -15.35 16.66 7.22
N THR A 175 -15.27 17.21 8.44
CA THR A 175 -15.94 18.47 8.80
C THR A 175 -14.90 19.55 9.09
N LEU A 176 -14.86 20.58 8.25
CA LEU A 176 -13.98 21.74 8.41
C LEU A 176 -14.80 22.94 8.89
N VAL A 177 -14.37 23.56 9.98
CA VAL A 177 -14.97 24.79 10.50
C VAL A 177 -13.96 25.92 10.35
N CYS A 178 -14.30 26.94 9.56
CA CYS A 178 -13.44 28.10 9.40
C CYS A 178 -13.41 28.90 10.72
N PRO A 179 -12.23 29.16 11.31
CA PRO A 179 -12.14 29.89 12.58
C PRO A 179 -12.45 31.39 12.45
N VAL A 180 -12.50 31.93 11.22
CA VAL A 180 -12.72 33.36 10.97
C VAL A 180 -14.18 33.67 10.66
N CYS A 181 -14.79 32.93 9.73
CA CYS A 181 -16.16 33.18 9.28
C CYS A 181 -17.19 32.18 9.79
N ALA A 182 -16.78 31.21 10.62
CA ALA A 182 -17.62 30.11 11.12
C ALA A 182 -18.30 29.26 10.03
N LYS A 183 -17.90 29.38 8.75
CA LYS A 183 -18.39 28.52 7.67
C LYS A 183 -18.02 27.07 7.99
N VAL A 184 -19.02 26.20 7.99
CA VAL A 184 -18.87 24.75 8.10
C VAL A 184 -18.87 24.17 6.68
N SER A 185 -17.88 23.35 6.36
CA SER A 185 -17.79 22.60 5.10
C SER A 185 -17.68 21.12 5.45
N ILE A 186 -18.62 20.33 4.94
CA ILE A 186 -18.65 18.88 5.11
C ILE A 186 -18.28 18.26 3.78
N LYS A 187 -17.35 17.30 3.79
CA LYS A 187 -16.98 16.49 2.63
C LYS A 187 -16.97 15.03 3.01
N PHE A 188 -17.31 14.18 2.04
CA PHE A 188 -17.29 12.73 2.19
C PHE A 188 -16.21 12.14 1.30
N ASP A 189 -15.09 11.76 1.91
CA ASP A 189 -13.88 11.36 1.19
C ASP A 189 -13.71 9.82 1.23
N PRO A 190 -13.41 9.17 0.09
CA PRO A 190 -13.09 7.75 0.08
C PRO A 190 -11.74 7.48 0.77
N PHE A 191 -11.59 6.33 1.42
CA PHE A 191 -10.32 5.88 2.00
C PHE A 191 -10.11 4.38 1.78
N CYS A 192 -8.86 3.93 1.75
CA CYS A 192 -8.48 2.51 1.62
C CYS A 192 -7.69 1.96 2.83
N PHE A 193 -7.31 2.83 3.77
CA PHE A 193 -6.74 2.48 5.07
C PHE A 193 -6.91 3.65 6.04
N LEU A 194 -6.81 3.37 7.35
CA LEU A 194 -6.87 4.37 8.41
C LEU A 194 -5.53 4.46 9.13
N SER A 195 -4.93 5.65 9.13
CA SER A 195 -3.75 5.94 9.95
C SER A 195 -4.20 6.48 11.30
N LEU A 196 -4.04 5.67 12.34
CA LEU A 196 -4.46 6.02 13.69
C LEU A 196 -3.29 6.62 14.49
N PRO A 197 -3.44 7.84 15.04
CA PRO A 197 -2.43 8.40 15.92
C PRO A 197 -2.37 7.62 17.22
N LEU A 198 -1.15 7.39 17.72
CA LEU A 198 -0.98 6.80 19.04
C LEU A 198 -1.28 7.87 20.11
N PRO A 199 -1.96 7.50 21.22
CA PRO A 199 -2.16 8.42 22.32
C PRO A 199 -0.80 8.89 22.86
N PRO A 200 -0.69 10.16 23.29
CA PRO A 200 0.56 10.67 23.85
C PRO A 200 0.95 9.82 25.06
N LYS A 201 2.22 9.43 25.13
CA LYS A 201 2.73 8.70 26.30
C LYS A 201 2.56 9.58 27.54
N GLU A 202 1.79 9.11 28.51
CA GLU A 202 1.79 9.73 29.85
C GLU A 202 3.22 9.65 30.41
N LYS A 203 3.81 10.82 30.67
CA LYS A 203 5.13 10.90 31.29
C LYS A 203 4.98 10.54 32.76
N VAL A 204 5.15 9.27 33.10
CA VAL A 204 5.30 8.86 34.51
C VAL A 204 6.63 9.41 35.02
N ARG A 205 6.59 10.40 35.92
CA ARG A 205 7.77 10.86 36.64
C ARG A 205 8.10 9.83 37.72
N GLN A 206 9.06 8.95 37.45
CA GLN A 206 9.63 8.08 38.47
C GLN A 206 10.78 8.83 39.16
N ILE A 207 10.61 9.12 40.45
CA ILE A 207 11.71 9.63 41.28
C ILE A 207 12.53 8.43 41.75
N VAL A 208 13.75 8.32 41.24
CA VAL A 208 14.69 7.29 41.65
C VAL A 208 15.61 7.88 42.72
N THR A 209 15.43 7.46 43.97
CA THR A 209 16.32 7.86 45.06
C THR A 209 17.51 6.91 45.11
N LEU A 210 18.70 7.43 44.78
CA LEU A 210 19.96 6.68 44.89
C LEU A 210 20.62 6.97 46.23
N ILE A 211 20.62 5.98 47.12
CA ILE A 211 21.33 6.09 48.40
C ILE A 211 22.75 5.54 48.19
N PHE A 212 23.73 6.45 48.11
CA PHE A 212 25.14 6.09 48.02
C PHE A 212 25.75 5.93 49.41
N ASN A 213 26.32 4.75 49.67
CA ASN A 213 27.13 4.50 50.84
C ASN A 213 28.61 4.45 50.39
N THR A 214 29.42 5.40 50.85
CA THR A 214 30.83 5.52 50.46
C THR A 214 31.71 4.33 50.85
N LYS A 215 31.21 3.42 51.71
CA LYS A 215 31.91 2.19 52.10
C LYS A 215 31.51 0.96 51.27
N ARG A 216 30.55 1.07 50.34
CA ARG A 216 30.06 -0.05 49.53
C ARG A 216 30.18 0.26 48.04
N ARG A 217 30.60 -0.72 47.24
CA ARG A 217 30.76 -0.61 45.77
C ARG A 217 29.43 -0.69 44.99
N TRP A 218 28.30 -0.74 45.67
CA TRP A 218 26.98 -0.86 45.06
C TRP A 218 25.98 0.06 45.74
N ALA A 219 25.04 0.61 44.97
CA ALA A 219 23.98 1.49 45.43
C ALA A 219 22.64 0.74 45.42
N LYS A 220 21.80 0.98 46.43
CA LYS A 220 20.44 0.45 46.45
C LYS A 220 19.53 1.45 45.74
N VAL A 221 18.84 0.97 44.71
CA VAL A 221 17.86 1.74 43.95
C VAL A 221 16.48 1.43 44.53
N ASN A 222 15.77 2.44 45.03
CA ASN A 222 14.37 2.31 45.41
C ASN A 222 13.53 3.12 44.43
N PHE A 223 12.53 2.47 43.84
CA PHE A 223 11.52 3.14 43.03
C PHE A 223 10.41 3.61 43.96
N GLY A 224 10.22 4.93 44.08
CA GLY A 224 9.05 5.48 44.75
C GLY A 224 7.84 5.37 43.83
N SER A 225 6.83 4.61 44.24
CA SER A 225 5.46 4.64 43.68
C SER A 225 4.70 5.85 44.19
#